data_AF-A0A920ECI4-F1
#
_entry.id   AF-A0A920ECI4-F1
#
_cell.length_a   1.000
_cell.length_b   1.000
_cell.length_c   1.000
_cell.angle_alpha   90.00
_cell.angle_beta   90.00
_cell.angle_gamma   90.00
#
_symmetry.space_group_name_H-M   'P 1'
#
loop_
_entity.id
_entity.type
_entity.pdbx_description
1 polymer ?
#
loop_
_entity_poly.entity_id
_entity_poly.type
_entity_poly.pdbx_seq_one_letter_code
_entity_poly.pdbx_strand_id
1 'polypeptide(L)'
;MAKTDPLDSDGQRGAIVNMASVAAFDGQTGQNAYSASKGGVVGMTFPIARDLVPLGIRINTIAPGLIDTPIYGEGEASDQFKAHLGQSVLFPRDSVRQRTRINGH
;
A
#
# COMPACT_ATOMS: atom_id res chain seq x y z
N MET A 1 15.80 24.03 -2.04
CA MET A 1 15.39 24.12 -3.46
C MET A 1 15.38 22.70 -4.04
N ALA A 2 14.30 22.32 -4.74
CA ALA A 2 14.25 21.04 -5.47
C ALA A 2 15.18 21.10 -6.70
N LYS A 3 15.91 19.99 -6.98
CA LYS A 3 16.88 19.94 -8.10
C LYS A 3 16.25 19.62 -9.46
N THR A 4 15.03 19.07 -9.49
CA THR A 4 14.32 18.74 -10.71
C THR A 4 13.59 19.96 -11.25
N ASP A 5 13.63 20.17 -12.56
CA ASP A 5 12.86 21.23 -13.22
C ASP A 5 11.35 20.92 -13.23
N PRO A 6 10.48 21.93 -13.35
CA PRO A 6 9.06 21.71 -13.57
C PRO A 6 8.79 20.93 -14.86
N LEU A 7 7.84 20.00 -14.80
CA LEU A 7 7.39 19.17 -15.92
C LEU A 7 6.26 19.85 -16.71
N ASP A 8 5.52 20.76 -16.09
CA ASP A 8 4.37 21.46 -16.68
C ASP A 8 4.20 22.88 -16.13
N SER A 9 3.20 23.59 -16.66
CA SER A 9 2.80 24.94 -16.24
C SER A 9 2.29 25.02 -14.81
N ASP A 10 1.87 23.90 -14.23
CA ASP A 10 1.34 23.81 -12.87
C ASP A 10 2.46 23.62 -11.84
N GLY A 11 3.72 23.56 -12.30
CA GLY A 11 4.88 23.46 -11.43
C GLY A 11 5.10 22.06 -10.87
N GLN A 12 4.48 21.01 -11.46
CA GLN A 12 4.72 19.62 -11.05
C GLN A 12 6.20 19.26 -11.26
N ARG A 13 6.86 18.67 -10.27
CA ARG A 13 8.29 18.31 -10.34
C ARG A 13 8.56 16.83 -10.15
N GLY A 14 7.57 16.06 -9.68
CA GLY A 14 7.75 14.64 -9.45
C GLY A 14 6.58 13.97 -8.75
N ALA A 15 6.62 12.64 -8.78
CA ALA A 15 5.67 11.77 -8.10
C ALA A 15 6.42 10.63 -7.38
N ILE A 16 5.96 10.29 -6.18
CA ILE A 16 6.45 9.19 -5.37
C ILE A 16 5.28 8.23 -5.11
N VAL A 17 5.53 6.93 -5.26
CA VAL A 17 4.57 5.88 -4.91
C VAL A 17 5.21 4.94 -3.90
N ASN A 18 4.64 4.91 -2.71
CA ASN A 18 5.06 4.02 -1.63
C ASN A 18 4.28 2.71 -1.63
N MET A 19 4.90 1.66 -1.10
CA MET A 19 4.31 0.34 -0.98
C MET A 19 3.89 -0.04 0.45
N ALA A 20 2.59 -0.04 0.71
CA ALA A 20 1.97 -0.55 1.92
C ALA A 20 1.42 -1.98 1.73
N SER A 21 0.40 -2.34 2.50
CA SER A 21 -0.38 -3.58 2.43
C SER A 21 -1.72 -3.35 3.13
N VAL A 22 -2.75 -4.13 2.78
CA VAL A 22 -4.00 -4.19 3.57
C VAL A 22 -3.77 -4.54 5.03
N ALA A 23 -2.67 -5.24 5.36
CA ALA A 23 -2.25 -5.52 6.73
C ALA A 23 -2.02 -4.24 7.57
N ALA A 24 -1.85 -3.09 6.94
CA ALA A 24 -1.75 -1.79 7.61
C ALA A 24 -3.08 -1.31 8.22
N PHE A 25 -4.22 -1.77 7.69
CA PHE A 25 -5.55 -1.28 8.07
C PHE A 25 -6.32 -2.29 8.90
N ASP A 26 -6.43 -3.53 8.41
CA ASP A 26 -7.24 -4.56 9.06
C ASP A 26 -6.46 -5.32 10.14
N GLY A 27 -5.13 -5.18 10.13
CA GLY A 27 -4.23 -6.01 10.93
C GLY A 27 -4.21 -7.45 10.43
N GLN A 28 -3.03 -8.06 10.39
CA GLN A 28 -2.90 -9.47 10.00
C GLN A 28 -2.37 -10.27 11.18
N THR A 29 -3.20 -11.17 11.72
CA THR A 29 -2.83 -12.05 12.85
C THR A 29 -1.57 -12.83 12.51
N GLY A 30 -0.60 -12.84 13.43
CA GLY A 30 0.69 -13.49 13.20
C GLY A 30 1.67 -12.68 12.35
N GLN A 31 1.32 -11.45 11.96
CA GLN A 31 2.14 -10.54 11.14
C GLN A 31 2.26 -9.14 11.79
N ASN A 32 2.49 -9.08 13.09
CA ASN A 32 2.51 -7.81 13.86
C ASN A 32 3.58 -6.83 13.37
N ALA A 33 4.81 -7.32 13.18
CA ALA A 33 5.92 -6.49 12.69
C ALA A 33 5.67 -5.98 11.26
N TYR A 34 5.11 -6.84 10.40
CA TYR A 34 4.74 -6.46 9.04
C TYR A 34 3.62 -5.42 9.05
N SER A 35 2.55 -5.64 9.82
CA SER A 35 1.42 -4.71 9.99
C SER A 35 1.90 -3.36 10.52
N ALA A 36 2.77 -3.34 11.53
CA ALA A 36 3.37 -2.11 12.06
C ALA A 36 4.22 -1.38 10.99
N SER A 37 5.05 -2.11 10.25
CA SER A 37 5.88 -1.51 9.19
C SER A 37 5.02 -0.86 8.10
N LYS A 38 3.93 -1.53 7.67
CA LYS A 38 3.05 -1.02 6.62
C LYS A 38 2.11 0.08 7.12
N GLY A 39 1.69 0.00 8.38
CA GLY A 39 1.00 1.09 9.08
C GLY A 39 1.86 2.35 9.18
N GLY A 40 3.17 2.21 9.45
CA GLY A 40 4.11 3.32 9.42
C GLY A 40 4.19 4.00 8.06
N VAL A 41 4.25 3.22 6.97
CA VAL A 41 4.25 3.75 5.59
C VAL A 41 2.97 4.56 5.31
N VAL A 42 1.80 4.02 5.68
CA VAL A 42 0.53 4.73 5.52
C VAL A 42 0.51 6.02 6.35
N GLY A 43 0.86 5.93 7.63
CA GLY A 43 0.85 7.06 8.57
C GLY A 43 1.79 8.20 8.18
N MET A 44 2.96 7.90 7.59
CA MET A 44 3.91 8.94 7.17
C MET A 44 3.55 9.59 5.82
N THR A 45 2.69 8.98 5.01
CA THR A 45 2.44 9.44 3.63
C THR A 45 1.86 10.85 3.59
N PHE A 46 0.87 11.12 4.42
CA PHE A 46 0.17 12.39 4.43
C PHE A 46 1.02 13.57 4.95
N PRO A 47 1.77 13.47 6.07
CA PRO A 47 2.66 14.54 6.48
C PRO A 47 3.77 14.79 5.44
N ILE A 48 4.37 13.74 4.86
CA ILE A 48 5.38 13.92 3.80
C ILE A 48 4.76 14.63 2.58
N ALA A 49 3.52 14.32 2.21
CA ALA A 49 2.84 15.03 1.12
C ALA A 49 2.75 16.53 1.39
N ARG A 50 2.39 16.93 2.62
CA ARG A 50 2.31 18.35 3.01
C ARG A 50 3.67 19.05 2.91
N ASP A 51 4.74 18.38 3.29
CA ASP A 51 6.11 18.92 3.21
C ASP A 51 6.57 19.08 1.75
N LEU A 52 6.09 18.21 0.86
CA LEU A 52 6.52 18.15 -0.55
C LEU A 52 5.66 18.97 -1.52
N VAL A 53 4.42 19.32 -1.16
CA VAL A 53 3.52 20.14 -1.99
C VAL A 53 4.15 21.47 -2.43
N PRO A 54 4.84 22.26 -1.57
CA PRO A 54 5.48 23.51 -2.00
C PRO A 54 6.60 23.30 -3.02
N LEU A 55 7.14 22.08 -3.12
CA LEU A 55 8.14 21.68 -4.10
C LEU A 55 7.51 21.12 -5.37
N GLY A 56 6.19 21.09 -5.50
CA GLY A 56 5.49 20.52 -6.65
C GLY A 56 5.62 18.99 -6.74
N ILE A 57 5.91 18.30 -5.63
CA ILE A 57 6.10 16.85 -5.60
C ILE A 57 4.91 16.20 -4.92
N ARG A 58 4.32 15.20 -5.58
CA ARG A 58 3.22 14.40 -5.02
C ARG A 58 3.75 13.09 -4.47
N ILE A 59 3.12 12.59 -3.40
CA ILE A 59 3.39 11.26 -2.85
C ILE A 59 2.08 10.57 -2.52
N ASN A 60 1.97 9.30 -2.91
CA ASN A 60 0.82 8.46 -2.60
C ASN A 60 1.31 7.08 -2.16
N THR A 61 0.44 6.35 -1.47
CA THR A 61 0.71 4.99 -1.03
C THR A 61 -0.33 4.05 -1.59
N ILE A 62 0.12 2.93 -2.15
CA ILE A 62 -0.77 1.85 -2.56
C ILE A 62 -0.65 0.69 -1.57
N ALA A 63 -1.78 0.06 -1.25
CA ALA A 63 -1.87 -1.00 -0.25
C ALA A 63 -2.52 -2.25 -0.87
N PRO A 64 -1.72 -3.15 -1.46
CA PRO A 64 -2.24 -4.38 -2.04
C PRO A 64 -2.76 -5.36 -0.99
N GLY A 65 -3.77 -6.13 -1.38
CA GLY A 65 -4.17 -7.37 -0.72
C GLY A 65 -3.25 -8.53 -1.07
N LEU A 66 -3.73 -9.76 -0.88
CA LEU A 66 -3.02 -10.97 -1.32
C LEU A 66 -2.88 -10.94 -2.85
N ILE A 67 -1.65 -10.93 -3.35
CA ILE A 67 -1.31 -11.03 -4.78
C ILE A 67 -0.33 -12.19 -4.93
N ASP A 68 -0.67 -13.20 -5.72
CA ASP A 68 0.23 -14.33 -5.95
C ASP A 68 1.50 -13.87 -6.65
N THR A 69 2.58 -13.84 -5.89
CA THR A 69 3.91 -13.42 -6.33
C THR A 69 4.94 -14.37 -5.72
N PRO A 70 6.16 -14.46 -6.30
CA PRO A 70 7.21 -15.33 -5.76
C PRO A 70 7.64 -15.03 -4.31
N ILE A 71 7.18 -13.93 -3.70
CA ILE A 71 7.50 -13.55 -2.32
C ILE A 71 7.08 -14.60 -1.29
N TYR A 72 6.07 -15.40 -1.62
CA TYR A 72 5.57 -16.45 -0.73
C TYR A 72 6.39 -17.74 -0.84
N GLY A 73 7.28 -17.85 -1.83
CA GLY A 73 8.00 -19.08 -2.12
C GLY A 73 7.10 -20.19 -2.67
N GLU A 74 7.65 -21.39 -2.73
CA GLU A 74 7.02 -22.59 -3.31
C GLU A 74 6.94 -23.72 -2.27
N GLY A 75 6.01 -24.66 -2.48
CA GLY A 75 5.83 -25.83 -1.62
C GLY A 75 4.70 -25.70 -0.60
N GLU A 76 4.43 -26.80 0.11
CA GLU A 76 3.22 -26.95 0.93
C GLU A 76 3.09 -25.90 2.03
N ALA A 77 4.20 -25.47 2.64
CA ALA A 77 4.19 -24.42 3.66
C ALA A 77 3.79 -23.04 3.08
N SER A 78 4.21 -22.73 1.85
CA SER A 78 3.80 -21.52 1.13
C SER A 78 2.32 -21.56 0.82
N ASP A 79 1.82 -22.70 0.36
CA ASP A 79 0.40 -22.88 0.04
C ASP A 79 -0.48 -22.76 1.30
N GLN A 80 -0.07 -23.36 2.41
CA GLN A 80 -0.75 -23.22 3.70
C GLN A 80 -0.74 -21.77 4.18
N PHE A 81 0.39 -21.05 4.03
CA PHE A 81 0.48 -19.64 4.37
C PHE A 81 -0.44 -18.78 3.51
N LYS A 82 -0.41 -18.93 2.17
CA LYS A 82 -1.32 -18.24 1.24
C LYS A 82 -2.79 -18.52 1.58
N ALA A 83 -3.14 -19.77 1.87
CA ALA A 83 -4.48 -20.15 2.27
C ALA A 83 -4.91 -19.47 3.57
N HIS A 84 -3.99 -19.37 4.54
CA HIS A 84 -4.23 -18.66 5.80
C HIS A 84 -4.45 -17.15 5.58
N LEU A 85 -3.61 -16.49 4.77
CA LEU A 85 -3.81 -15.08 4.41
C LEU A 85 -5.09 -14.87 3.59
N GLY A 86 -5.51 -15.87 2.81
CA GLY A 86 -6.75 -15.85 2.04
C GLY A 86 -8.02 -15.89 2.90
N GLN A 87 -7.93 -16.32 4.16
CA GLN A 87 -9.09 -16.41 5.05
C GLN A 87 -9.57 -15.04 5.58
N SER A 88 -8.70 -14.03 5.61
CA SER A 88 -9.07 -12.66 5.99
C SER A 88 -9.72 -11.87 4.85
N VAL A 89 -9.79 -12.44 3.64
CA VAL A 89 -10.41 -11.79 2.47
C VAL A 89 -11.92 -11.98 2.54
N LEU A 90 -12.66 -10.97 3.00
CA LEU A 90 -14.13 -10.97 3.04
C LEU A 90 -14.74 -11.11 1.63
N PHE A 91 -15.83 -11.87 1.54
CA PHE A 91 -16.55 -12.27 0.33
C PHE A 91 -16.98 -11.09 -0.58
N PRO A 92 -16.95 -11.24 -1.93
CA PRO A 92 -16.44 -12.37 -2.71
C PRO A 92 -14.92 -12.42 -2.72
N ARG A 93 -14.33 -13.62 -2.83
CA ARG A 93 -12.87 -13.87 -2.73
C ARG A 93 -12.04 -13.34 -3.93
N ASP A 94 -12.59 -12.39 -4.69
CA ASP A 94 -11.93 -11.76 -5.82
C ASP A 94 -11.25 -10.45 -5.36
N SER A 95 -9.92 -10.44 -5.36
CA SER A 95 -9.08 -9.31 -4.94
C SER A 95 -9.35 -7.99 -5.69
N VAL A 96 -10.00 -8.06 -6.85
CA VAL A 96 -10.36 -6.90 -7.68
C VAL A 96 -11.55 -6.11 -7.07
N ARG A 97 -12.44 -6.77 -6.32
CA ARG A 97 -13.73 -6.19 -5.89
C ARG A 97 -13.69 -5.46 -4.54
N GLN A 98 -12.61 -5.57 -3.78
CA GLN A 98 -12.43 -4.85 -2.50
C GLN A 98 -12.14 -3.35 -2.70
N ARG A 99 -11.76 -2.94 -3.91
CA ARG A 99 -11.37 -1.56 -4.24
C ARG A 99 -12.53 -0.53 -4.15
N THR A 100 -13.78 -0.98 -4.12
CA THR A 100 -14.97 -0.12 -4.15
C THR A 100 -15.57 0.22 -2.79
N ARG A 101 -15.07 -0.35 -1.67
CA ARG A 101 -15.64 -0.05 -0.32
C ARG A 101 -14.94 1.08 0.45
N ILE A 102 -13.79 1.58 0.00
CA ILE A 102 -13.01 2.58 0.75
C ILE A 102 -13.48 4.03 0.47
N ASN A 103 -14.35 4.24 -0.54
CA ASN A 103 -14.91 5.56 -0.89
C ASN A 103 -16.44 5.65 -0.67
N GLY A 104 -17.02 4.78 0.15
CA GLY A 104 -18.43 4.81 0.49
C GLY A 104 -18.61 4.88 2.00
N HIS A 105 -18.87 6.10 2.49
CA HIS A 105 -19.10 6.54 3.87
C HIS A 105 -17.89 7.10 4.60
#